data_AF-A0A3D0I4J8-F1
#
_entry.id   AF-A0A3D0I4J8-F1
#
_cell.length_a   1.000
_cell.length_b   1.000
_cell.length_c   1.000
_cell.angle_alpha   90.00
_cell.angle_beta   90.00
_cell.angle_gamma   90.00
#
_symmetry.space_group_name_H-M   'P 1'
#
loop_
_entity.id
_entity.type
_entity.pdbx_description
1 polymer ?
#
loop_
_entity_poly.entity_id
_entity_poly.type
_entity_poly.pdbx_seq_one_letter_code
_entity_poly.pdbx_strand_id
1 'polypeptide(L)'
;MGQFVPLMRRAFGVGLLLGALMWQGCAAPLREARIYPALQERHFELHKLAVAPFQAGRLVVRASDRQPVDPADAALVAKQVAEAVRARGIEVIAPEDVRTAADPQATPADTLDPARVTFVASQQFGADAVLV
;
A
#
# COMPACT_ATOMS: atom_id res chain seq x y z
N MET A 1 -52.76 -41.07 -7.93
CA MET A 1 -53.42 -41.83 -9.02
C MET A 1 -53.31 -40.99 -10.28
N GLY A 2 -52.65 -41.34 -11.37
CA GLY A 2 -51.83 -42.48 -11.74
C GLY A 2 -51.25 -42.17 -13.14
N GLN A 3 -49.97 -42.46 -13.31
CA GLN A 3 -49.33 -43.08 -14.50
C GLN A 3 -49.71 -42.61 -15.92
N PHE A 4 -48.71 -42.32 -16.76
CA PHE A 4 -48.19 -43.28 -17.76
C PHE A 4 -47.18 -42.60 -18.71
N VAL A 5 -45.98 -43.18 -18.78
CA VAL A 5 -45.02 -43.04 -19.89
C VAL A 5 -45.42 -44.05 -20.97
N PRO A 6 -45.12 -43.80 -22.25
CA PRO A 6 -44.52 -44.91 -23.01
C PRO A 6 -43.41 -44.53 -24.01
N LEU A 7 -42.40 -45.40 -23.99
CA LEU A 7 -41.71 -46.05 -25.11
C LEU A 7 -40.83 -45.27 -26.11
N MET A 8 -39.53 -45.54 -25.97
CA MET A 8 -38.59 -46.09 -26.98
C MET A 8 -38.99 -46.10 -28.46
N ARG A 9 -38.06 -45.62 -29.31
CA ARG A 9 -37.72 -46.29 -30.56
C ARG A 9 -36.24 -46.12 -30.93
N ARG A 10 -35.51 -47.22 -30.89
CA ARG A 10 -34.20 -47.44 -31.52
C ARG A 10 -34.37 -47.44 -33.05
N ALA A 11 -33.36 -46.98 -33.82
CA ALA A 11 -32.82 -47.69 -34.99
C ALA A 11 -31.89 -46.83 -35.89
N PHE A 12 -30.66 -47.35 -36.06
CA PHE A 12 -29.88 -47.46 -37.30
C PHE A 12 -29.24 -46.23 -37.97
N GLY A 13 -27.91 -46.35 -38.18
CA GLY A 13 -27.15 -45.52 -39.11
C GLY A 13 -25.63 -45.65 -38.96
N VAL A 14 -25.09 -46.88 -38.98
CA VAL A 14 -23.64 -47.12 -39.16
C VAL A 14 -23.34 -47.13 -40.66
N GLY A 15 -22.36 -46.33 -41.09
CA GLY A 15 -21.86 -46.29 -42.47
C GLY A 15 -21.06 -45.02 -42.76
N LEU A 16 -19.75 -44.98 -42.44
CA LEU A 16 -18.62 -44.97 -43.40
C LEU A 16 -18.73 -43.81 -44.42
N LEU A 17 -17.79 -42.87 -44.65
CA LEU A 17 -16.34 -42.83 -44.47
C LEU A 17 -15.87 -41.41 -44.89
N LEU A 18 -14.75 -40.97 -44.31
CA LEU A 18 -13.69 -40.17 -44.95
C LEU A 18 -13.99 -38.74 -45.45
N GLY A 19 -13.53 -37.79 -44.65
CA GLY A 19 -13.12 -36.44 -45.07
C GLY A 19 -12.51 -35.75 -43.85
N ALA A 20 -11.38 -36.23 -43.33
CA ALA A 20 -10.05 -35.74 -43.67
C ALA A 20 -9.94 -34.20 -43.58
N LEU A 21 -9.03 -33.74 -42.72
CA LEU A 21 -8.58 -32.35 -42.50
C LEU A 21 -9.57 -31.43 -41.76
N MET A 22 -9.39 -31.31 -40.45
CA MET A 22 -8.80 -30.11 -39.84
C MET A 22 -8.87 -30.26 -38.31
N TRP A 23 -7.97 -31.12 -37.83
CA TRP A 23 -7.46 -31.03 -36.48
C TRP A 23 -6.57 -29.79 -36.42
N GLN A 24 -6.69 -29.00 -35.34
CA GLN A 24 -5.82 -27.91 -34.91
C GLN A 24 -6.13 -26.51 -35.48
N GLY A 25 -6.76 -25.68 -34.65
CA GLY A 25 -7.01 -24.28 -34.97
C GLY A 25 -7.56 -23.47 -33.78
N CYS A 26 -6.82 -23.44 -32.68
CA CYS A 26 -6.77 -22.36 -31.69
C CYS A 26 -8.09 -21.78 -31.14
N ALA A 27 -8.80 -22.54 -30.30
CA ALA A 27 -9.44 -21.91 -29.14
C ALA A 27 -8.34 -21.75 -28.07
N ALA A 28 -7.65 -20.61 -28.05
CA ALA A 28 -6.84 -20.24 -26.89
C ALA A 28 -7.81 -19.77 -25.80
N PRO A 29 -8.04 -20.52 -24.71
CA PRO A 29 -8.65 -19.91 -23.54
C PRO A 29 -7.70 -18.80 -23.08
N LEU A 30 -8.23 -17.59 -22.89
CA LEU A 30 -7.55 -16.46 -22.28
C LEU A 30 -6.71 -16.99 -21.10
N ARG A 31 -5.39 -16.89 -21.25
CA ARG A 31 -4.44 -17.14 -20.18
C ARG A 31 -4.94 -16.43 -18.94
N GLU A 32 -5.24 -17.23 -17.92
CA GLU A 32 -5.17 -16.92 -16.52
C GLU A 32 -4.68 -15.49 -16.28
N ALA A 33 -5.60 -14.61 -15.89
CA ALA A 33 -5.23 -13.47 -15.08
C ALA A 33 -4.45 -14.06 -13.90
N ARG A 34 -3.12 -14.02 -13.97
CA ARG A 34 -2.27 -14.20 -12.80
C ARG A 34 -2.64 -13.06 -11.89
N ILE A 35 -3.64 -13.30 -11.05
CA ILE A 35 -3.89 -12.51 -9.85
C ILE A 35 -2.56 -12.61 -9.12
N TYR A 36 -1.78 -11.53 -9.14
CA TYR A 36 -0.53 -11.45 -8.42
C TYR A 36 -0.88 -11.54 -6.93
N PRO A 37 -0.64 -12.68 -6.23
CA PRO A 37 -0.96 -12.77 -4.81
C PRO A 37 -0.09 -11.82 -3.97
N ALA A 38 0.90 -11.17 -4.59
CA ALA A 38 1.80 -10.20 -3.97
C ALA A 38 1.16 -8.81 -3.72
N LEU A 39 -0.07 -8.57 -4.18
CA LEU A 39 -0.87 -7.36 -3.88
C LEU A 39 -2.02 -7.67 -2.93
N GLN A 40 -1.86 -8.67 -2.04
CA GLN A 40 -2.69 -8.71 -0.84
C GLN A 40 -2.43 -7.42 -0.05
N GLU A 41 -3.43 -6.55 0.03
CA GLU A 41 -3.47 -5.41 0.94
C GLU A 41 -3.14 -5.94 2.34
N ARG A 42 -1.89 -5.74 2.77
CA ARG A 42 -1.50 -6.04 4.13
C ARG A 42 -2.15 -4.97 4.98
N HIS A 43 -3.32 -5.30 5.52
CA HIS A 43 -3.92 -4.56 6.63
C HIS A 43 -2.99 -4.72 7.83
N PHE A 44 -2.03 -3.82 7.96
CA PHE A 44 -1.25 -3.66 9.17
C PHE A 44 -2.00 -2.65 10.04
N GLU A 45 -2.40 -3.05 11.24
CA GLU A 45 -2.94 -2.12 12.22
C GLU A 45 -1.78 -1.25 12.73
N LEU A 46 -1.74 0.00 12.29
CA LEU A 46 -0.79 1.00 12.77
C LEU A 46 -1.20 1.42 14.18
N HIS A 47 -0.45 0.97 15.18
CA HIS A 47 -0.71 1.34 16.57
C HIS A 47 0.15 2.52 17.01
N LYS A 48 1.41 2.57 16.55
CA LYS A 48 2.37 3.58 16.96
C LYS A 48 3.13 4.17 15.77
N LEU A 49 3.02 5.48 15.58
CA LEU A 49 3.66 6.23 14.51
C LEU A 49 4.67 7.23 15.06
N ALA A 50 5.88 7.24 14.51
CA ALA A 50 6.81 8.34 14.70
C ALA A 50 6.65 9.37 13.58
N VAL A 51 6.43 10.63 13.93
CA VAL A 51 6.48 11.74 12.96
C VAL A 51 7.83 12.39 13.10
N ALA A 52 8.62 12.45 12.03
CA ALA A 52 9.89 13.16 12.03
C ALA A 52 9.71 14.64 11.63
N PRO A 53 10.69 15.51 11.92
CA PRO A 53 10.68 16.87 11.41
C PRO A 53 10.69 16.88 9.89
N PHE A 54 9.77 17.62 9.27
CA PHE A 54 9.73 17.73 7.82
C PHE A 54 10.81 18.68 7.30
N GLN A 55 11.46 18.28 6.22
CA GLN A 55 12.44 19.12 5.54
C GLN A 55 11.73 20.18 4.70
N ALA A 56 11.99 21.44 5.04
CA ALA A 56 11.63 22.60 4.24
C ALA A 56 12.17 22.45 2.80
N GLY A 57 11.33 22.70 1.81
CA GLY A 57 11.72 22.65 0.38
C GLY A 57 11.70 21.26 -0.26
N ARG A 58 11.66 20.18 0.54
CA ARG A 58 11.57 18.81 0.01
C ARG A 58 10.16 18.23 0.15
N LEU A 59 9.55 18.43 1.32
CA LEU A 59 8.21 17.90 1.65
C LEU A 59 7.19 19.00 1.84
N VAL A 60 7.63 20.16 2.33
CA VAL A 60 6.77 21.31 2.55
C VAL A 60 7.26 22.46 1.69
N VAL A 61 6.43 22.84 0.73
CA VAL A 61 6.61 23.99 -0.14
C VAL A 61 5.37 24.85 -0.10
N ARG A 62 5.53 26.15 -0.27
CA ARG A 62 4.39 27.06 -0.31
C ARG A 62 3.64 26.84 -1.63
N ALA A 63 2.32 26.65 -1.54
CA ALA A 63 1.50 26.32 -2.71
C ALA A 63 1.48 27.43 -3.79
N SER A 64 1.65 28.70 -3.40
CA SER A 64 1.56 29.85 -4.30
C SER A 64 2.73 29.97 -5.28
N ASP A 65 3.94 29.67 -4.84
CA ASP A 65 5.19 29.93 -5.58
C ASP A 65 6.12 28.71 -5.63
N ARG A 66 5.73 27.59 -4.99
CA ARG A 66 6.52 26.36 -4.82
C ARG A 66 7.89 26.58 -4.17
N GLN A 67 8.08 27.70 -3.49
CA GLN A 67 9.30 27.95 -2.74
C GLN A 67 9.32 27.09 -1.47
N PRO A 68 10.52 26.72 -0.98
CA PRO A 68 10.65 26.17 0.36
C PRO A 68 9.97 27.06 1.38
N VAL A 69 9.22 26.44 2.30
CA VAL A 69 8.72 27.15 3.48
C VAL A 69 9.86 27.42 4.46
N ASP A 70 9.64 28.32 5.42
CA ASP A 70 10.59 28.49 6.52
C ASP A 70 10.71 27.18 7.33
N PRO A 71 11.90 26.80 7.82
CA PRO A 71 12.05 25.65 8.72
C PRO A 71 11.11 25.67 9.94
N ALA A 72 10.80 26.85 10.49
CA ALA A 72 9.84 26.99 11.58
C ALA A 72 8.41 26.60 11.15
N ASP A 73 8.02 26.96 9.92
CA ASP A 73 6.72 26.57 9.34
C ASP A 73 6.67 25.07 9.09
N ALA A 74 7.75 24.48 8.56
CA ALA A 74 7.83 23.03 8.37
C ALA A 74 7.71 22.26 9.69
N ALA A 75 8.33 22.77 10.76
CA ALA A 75 8.19 22.21 12.11
C ALA A 75 6.74 22.32 12.63
N LEU A 76 6.05 23.43 12.36
CA LEU A 76 4.65 23.61 12.73
C LEU A 76 3.74 22.63 11.97
N VAL A 77 3.97 22.42 10.67
CA VAL A 77 3.24 21.43 9.88
C VAL A 77 3.46 20.01 10.41
N ALA A 78 4.70 19.65 10.76
CA ALA A 78 4.99 18.34 11.35
C ALA A 78 4.21 18.11 12.66
N LYS A 79 4.12 19.14 13.51
CA LYS A 79 3.31 19.09 14.74
C LYS A 79 1.82 18.94 14.45
N GLN A 80 1.28 19.69 13.49
CA GLN A 80 -0.12 19.57 13.10
C GLN A 80 -0.45 18.17 12.56
N VAL A 81 0.46 17.57 11.78
CA VAL A 81 0.30 16.20 11.32
C VAL A 81 0.31 15.21 12.49
N ALA A 82 1.24 15.37 13.45
CA ALA A 82 1.28 14.53 14.64
C ALA A 82 -0.03 14.60 15.44
N GLU A 83 -0.59 15.79 15.65
CA GLU A 83 -1.89 15.95 16.33
C GLU A 83 -3.04 15.34 15.53
N ALA A 84 -3.06 15.53 14.20
CA ALA A 84 -4.09 14.97 13.34
C ALA A 84 -4.07 13.43 13.34
N VAL A 85 -2.89 12.82 13.41
CA VAL A 85 -2.73 11.36 13.54
C VAL A 85 -3.18 10.90 14.92
N ARG A 86 -2.78 11.61 15.98
CA ARG A 86 -3.19 11.28 17.36
C ARG A 86 -4.70 11.34 17.53
N ALA A 87 -5.37 12.33 16.92
CA ALA A 87 -6.83 12.46 16.93
C ALA A 87 -7.56 11.28 16.29
N ARG A 88 -6.87 10.44 15.49
CA ARG A 88 -7.40 9.19 14.93
C ARG A 88 -7.18 7.97 15.83
N GLY A 89 -6.66 8.16 17.04
CA GLY A 89 -6.46 7.09 18.02
C GLY A 89 -5.13 6.33 17.87
N ILE A 90 -4.22 6.82 17.05
CA ILE A 90 -2.87 6.23 16.88
C ILE A 90 -1.94 6.86 17.94
N GLU A 91 -1.10 6.04 18.58
CA GLU A 91 -0.04 6.56 19.46
C GLU A 91 1.01 7.29 18.61
N VAL A 92 1.33 8.53 18.95
CA VAL A 92 2.24 9.36 18.14
C VAL A 92 3.44 9.83 18.96
N ILE A 93 4.62 9.59 18.40
CA ILE A 93 5.88 10.14 18.87
C ILE A 93 6.12 11.46 18.16
N ALA A 94 6.34 12.50 18.96
CA ALA A 94 6.37 13.86 18.45
C ALA A 94 7.64 14.14 17.60
N PRO A 95 7.56 15.05 16.62
CA PRO A 95 8.71 15.45 15.81
C PRO A 95 9.91 15.90 16.61
N GLU A 96 9.69 16.62 17.71
CA GLU A 96 10.74 17.07 18.63
C GLU A 96 11.47 15.92 19.30
N ASP A 97 10.75 14.88 19.75
CA ASP A 97 11.34 13.72 20.42
C ASP A 97 12.18 12.90 19.44
N VAL A 98 11.66 12.70 18.23
CA VAL A 98 12.38 12.02 17.14
C VAL A 98 13.64 12.80 16.77
N ARG A 99 13.56 14.14 16.66
CA ARG A 99 14.74 14.99 16.40
C ARG A 99 15.78 14.85 17.50
N THR A 100 15.38 15.06 18.76
CA THR A 100 16.31 15.03 19.90
C THR A 100 16.96 13.66 20.06
N ALA A 101 16.24 12.57 19.78
CA ALA A 101 16.79 11.23 19.84
C ALA A 101 17.69 10.89 18.63
N ALA A 102 17.39 11.44 17.45
CA ALA A 102 18.24 11.30 16.26
C ALA A 102 19.54 12.09 16.42
N ASP A 103 19.44 13.36 16.81
CA ASP A 103 20.53 14.29 17.09
C ASP A 103 20.09 15.36 18.11
N PRO A 104 20.60 15.31 19.37
CA PRO A 104 20.25 16.27 20.42
C PRO A 104 20.67 17.72 20.12
N GLN A 105 21.62 17.93 19.22
CA GLN A 105 22.13 19.26 18.85
C GLN A 105 21.45 19.82 17.60
N ALA A 106 20.65 19.01 16.90
CA ALA A 106 20.00 19.44 15.67
C ALA A 106 18.95 20.54 15.92
N THR A 107 19.04 21.58 15.12
CA THR A 107 18.07 22.66 15.01
C THR A 107 16.97 22.31 14.00
N PRO A 108 15.83 23.04 13.97
CA PRO A 108 14.78 22.81 12.98
C PRO A 108 15.22 23.00 11.51
N ALA A 109 16.33 23.71 11.27
CA ALA A 109 16.89 23.92 9.94
C ALA A 109 17.77 22.76 9.47
N ASP A 110 18.17 21.87 10.37
CA ASP A 110 19.09 20.78 10.06
C ASP A 110 18.39 19.63 9.35
N THR A 111 19.10 19.06 8.38
CA THR A 111 18.66 17.87 7.66
C THR A 111 19.09 16.63 8.44
N LEU A 112 18.11 15.92 9.00
CA LEU A 112 18.38 14.64 9.67
C LEU A 112 18.61 13.51 8.66
N ASP A 113 19.50 12.59 8.99
CA ASP A 113 19.71 11.36 8.23
C ASP A 113 18.47 10.43 8.35
N PRO A 114 17.77 10.10 7.25
CA PRO A 114 16.60 9.23 7.27
C PRO A 114 16.87 7.84 7.86
N ALA A 115 18.08 7.29 7.67
CA ALA A 115 18.43 5.99 8.22
C ALA A 115 18.51 6.06 9.76
N ARG A 116 19.13 7.11 10.29
CA ARG A 116 19.19 7.38 11.73
C ARG A 116 17.81 7.61 12.32
N VAL A 117 16.97 8.42 11.67
CA VAL A 117 15.60 8.72 12.10
C VAL A 117 14.78 7.42 12.17
N THR A 118 14.85 6.59 11.14
CA THR A 118 14.14 5.31 11.09
C THR A 118 14.64 4.33 12.15
N PHE A 119 15.96 4.28 12.37
CA PHE A 119 16.55 3.45 13.41
C PHE A 119 16.07 3.86 14.79
N VAL A 120 16.09 5.15 15.12
CA VAL A 120 15.64 5.66 16.42
C VAL A 120 14.16 5.42 16.64
N ALA A 121 13.32 5.74 15.64
CA ALA A 121 11.89 5.53 15.70
C ALA A 121 11.50 4.05 15.91
N SER A 122 12.16 3.13 15.21
CA SER A 122 11.86 1.70 15.38
C SER A 122 12.49 1.10 16.65
N GLN A 123 13.78 1.34 16.89
CA GLN A 123 14.53 0.63 17.93
C GLN A 123 14.40 1.23 19.32
N GLN A 124 14.40 2.56 19.44
CA GLN A 124 14.31 3.21 20.76
C GLN A 124 12.86 3.39 21.21
N PHE A 125 12.00 3.59 20.21
CA PHE A 125 10.66 4.09 20.40
C PHE A 125 9.58 3.06 20.09
N GLY A 126 9.93 1.98 19.37
CA GLY A 126 9.00 0.92 19.01
C GLY A 126 7.91 1.37 18.04
N ALA A 127 8.18 2.35 17.18
CA ALA A 127 7.22 2.79 16.18
C ALA A 127 7.09 1.75 15.06
N ASP A 128 5.85 1.50 14.65
CA ASP A 128 5.51 0.60 13.54
C ASP A 128 5.85 1.21 12.18
N ALA A 129 5.76 2.54 12.10
CA ALA A 129 6.11 3.32 10.92
C ALA A 129 6.64 4.70 11.31
N VAL A 130 7.29 5.32 10.32
CA VAL A 130 7.85 6.66 10.44
C VAL A 130 7.39 7.50 9.27
N LEU A 131 6.89 8.70 9.57
CA LEU A 131 6.60 9.71 8.57
C LEU A 131 7.79 10.67 8.51
N VAL A 132 8.53 10.66 7.39
CA VAL A 132 9.75 11.44 7.16
C VAL A 132 9.66 12.37 5.97
#